data_AF-A0AAD5Y4M3-F1
#
_entry.id   AF-A0AAD5Y4M3-F1
#
_cell.length_a   1.000
_cell.length_b   1.000
_cell.length_c   1.000
_cell.angle_alpha   90.00
_cell.angle_beta   90.00
_cell.angle_gamma   90.00
#
_symmetry.space_group_name_H-M   'P 1'
#
loop_
_entity.id
_entity.type
_entity.pdbx_description
1 polymer ?
#
loop_
_entity_poly.entity_id
_entity_poly.type
_entity_poly.pdbx_seq_one_letter_code
_entity_poly.pdbx_strand_id
1 'polypeptide(L)'
;MLELFHESNDFYSMKELEKIAPKLKGIVEKTVKDVVESMVSGADIKQKKRKHQELLSSIEALEQDNKELEEKIKLHSTQLPAEITEKLETLTADKLAKQKELNELKTRMKLALLKKNADVVKKAANRWTDNIFQLQSYVKKFNMDMKEINKNFGIPDDLDYV
;
A
#
# COMPACT_ATOMS: atom_id res chain seq x y z
N MET A 1 17.05 61.11 17.83
CA MET A 1 16.10 61.94 18.61
C MET A 1 16.05 61.51 20.08
N LEU A 2 15.74 60.25 20.41
CA LEU A 2 15.82 59.73 21.80
C LEU A 2 17.16 60.02 22.48
N GLU A 3 18.27 59.72 21.80
CA GLU A 3 19.61 60.01 22.31
C GLU A 3 19.85 61.48 22.66
N LEU A 4 19.26 62.43 21.90
CA LEU A 4 19.43 63.85 22.19
C LEU A 4 18.84 64.20 23.55
N PHE A 5 17.67 63.67 23.88
CA PHE A 5 17.02 63.88 25.18
C PHE A 5 17.74 63.15 26.32
N HIS A 6 18.27 61.94 26.06
CA HIS A 6 18.98 61.15 27.06
C HIS A 6 20.39 61.69 27.37
N GLU A 7 21.09 62.26 26.38
CA GLU A 7 22.43 62.83 26.54
C GLU A 7 22.42 64.20 27.20
N SER A 8 21.45 65.07 26.84
CA SER A 8 21.41 66.42 27.38
C SER A 8 20.64 66.56 28.69
N ASN A 9 19.67 65.67 28.94
CA ASN A 9 18.81 65.66 30.12
C ASN A 9 18.21 67.05 30.45
N ASP A 10 17.85 67.81 29.41
CA ASP A 10 17.38 69.20 29.51
C ASP A 10 16.01 69.38 28.81
N PHE A 11 15.32 70.46 29.13
CA PHE A 11 14.02 70.80 28.57
C PHE A 11 14.18 71.62 27.29
N TYR A 12 13.44 71.25 26.24
CA TYR A 12 13.47 71.97 24.97
C TYR A 12 12.07 72.38 24.52
N SER A 13 11.96 73.59 23.99
CA SER A 13 10.82 74.01 23.20
C SER A 13 10.90 73.43 21.78
N MET A 14 9.76 73.31 21.09
CA MET A 14 9.72 72.79 19.72
C MET A 14 10.62 73.59 18.76
N LYS A 15 10.70 74.91 18.93
CA LYS A 15 11.55 75.80 18.12
C LYS A 15 13.05 75.56 18.34
N GLU A 16 13.45 75.12 19.53
CA GLU A 16 14.83 74.78 19.84
C GLU A 16 15.19 73.42 19.24
N LEU A 17 14.29 72.45 19.33
CA LEU A 17 14.45 71.13 18.73
C LEU A 17 14.60 71.21 17.20
N GLU A 18 13.79 72.03 16.52
CA GLU A 18 13.89 72.26 15.08
C GLU A 18 15.26 72.81 14.65
N LYS A 19 15.98 73.53 15.54
CA LYS A 19 17.33 74.05 15.25
C LYS A 19 18.44 73.08 15.61
N ILE A 20 18.27 72.32 16.69
CA ILE A 20 19.32 71.48 17.28
C ILE A 20 19.30 70.07 16.69
N ALA A 21 18.12 69.49 16.48
CA ALA A 21 17.95 68.11 15.99
C ALA A 21 18.54 67.88 14.58
N PRO A 22 18.45 68.82 13.62
CA PRO A 22 19.14 68.68 12.33
C PRO A 22 20.65 68.72 12.45
N LYS A 23 21.17 69.59 13.33
CA LYS A 23 22.62 69.81 13.50
C LYS A 23 23.32 68.67 14.23
N LEU A 24 22.70 68.14 15.29
CA LEU A 24 23.33 67.14 16.16
C LEU A 24 23.01 65.70 15.76
N LYS A 25 21.81 65.44 15.22
CA LYS A 25 21.34 64.08 14.94
C LYS A 25 20.91 63.88 13.48
N GLY A 26 21.15 64.85 12.60
CA GLY A 26 20.93 64.73 11.15
C GLY A 26 19.46 64.61 10.71
N ILE A 27 18.52 65.03 11.56
CA ILE A 27 17.08 64.93 11.28
C ILE A 27 16.68 66.08 10.36
N VAL A 28 15.87 65.81 9.33
CA VAL A 28 15.40 66.86 8.41
C VAL A 28 14.51 67.85 9.19
N GLU A 29 14.83 69.15 9.15
CA GLU A 29 14.16 70.21 9.94
C GLU A 29 12.63 70.13 9.90
N LYS A 30 12.06 69.94 8.70
CA LYS A 30 10.61 69.82 8.48
C LYS A 30 9.96 68.58 9.11
N THR A 31 10.75 67.59 9.53
CA THR A 31 10.28 66.32 10.11
C THR A 31 10.49 66.24 11.62
N VAL A 32 11.18 67.19 12.24
CA VAL A 32 11.51 67.16 13.68
C VAL A 32 10.24 67.10 14.53
N LYS A 33 9.21 67.87 14.17
CA LYS A 33 7.92 67.87 14.84
C LYS A 33 7.23 66.49 14.78
N ASP A 34 7.15 65.90 13.60
CA ASP A 34 6.53 64.58 13.38
C ASP A 34 7.29 63.47 14.13
N VAL A 35 8.63 63.56 14.18
CA VAL A 35 9.48 62.61 14.92
C VAL A 35 9.28 62.74 16.43
N VAL A 36 9.12 63.94 16.97
CA VAL A 36 8.84 64.16 18.40
C VAL A 36 7.43 63.71 18.76
N GLU A 37 6.43 64.06 17.95
CA GLU A 37 5.03 63.64 18.17
C GLU A 37 4.87 62.11 18.08
N SER A 38 5.52 61.45 17.12
CA SER A 38 5.51 59.99 17.00
C SER A 38 6.20 59.31 18.20
N MET A 39 7.30 59.87 18.70
CA MET A 39 7.96 59.40 19.92
C MET A 39 7.10 59.55 21.18
N VAL A 40 6.45 60.71 21.36
CA VAL A 40 5.56 60.98 22.50
C VAL A 40 4.31 60.07 22.45
N SER A 41 3.77 59.81 21.27
CA SER A 41 2.62 58.91 21.10
C SER A 41 2.97 57.44 21.43
N GLY A 42 4.23 57.04 21.23
CA GLY A 42 4.72 55.68 21.37
C GLY A 42 4.00 54.67 20.45
N ALA A 43 3.28 55.15 19.43
CA ALA A 43 2.39 54.33 18.60
C ALA A 43 3.15 53.23 17.85
N ASP A 44 4.30 53.56 17.26
CA ASP A 44 5.15 52.59 16.55
C ASP A 44 5.73 51.52 17.47
N ILE A 45 6.12 51.90 18.70
CA ILE A 45 6.67 50.97 19.70
C ILE A 45 5.57 50.02 20.18
N LYS A 46 4.37 50.53 20.45
CA LYS A 46 3.19 49.73 20.83
C LYS A 46 2.79 48.77 19.71
N GLN A 47 2.78 49.23 18.47
CA GLN A 47 2.44 48.41 17.30
C GLN A 47 3.47 47.29 17.09
N LYS A 48 4.77 47.61 17.17
CA LYS A 48 5.86 46.61 17.07
C LYS A 48 5.78 45.60 18.21
N LYS A 49 5.52 46.03 19.45
CA LYS A 49 5.37 45.13 20.60
C LYS A 49 4.17 44.19 20.44
N ARG A 50 3.04 44.68 19.92
CA ARG A 50 1.86 43.86 19.64
C ARG A 50 2.15 42.81 18.57
N LYS A 51 2.75 43.22 17.45
CA LYS A 51 3.18 42.29 16.39
C LYS A 51 4.19 41.26 16.90
N HIS A 52 5.11 41.66 17.76
CA HIS A 52 6.09 40.75 18.36
C HIS A 52 5.41 39.70 19.26
N GLN A 53 4.45 40.09 20.09
CA GLN A 53 3.65 39.15 20.88
C GLN A 53 2.79 38.22 20.02
N GLU A 54 2.16 38.74 18.97
CA GLU A 54 1.40 37.95 18.00
C GLU A 54 2.31 36.90 17.33
N LEU A 55 3.49 37.31 16.87
CA LEU A 55 4.51 36.41 16.30
C LEU A 55 4.98 35.34 17.29
N LEU A 56 5.25 35.70 18.54
CA LEU A 56 5.65 34.73 19.58
C LEU A 56 4.56 33.68 19.82
N SER A 57 3.30 34.11 19.95
CA SER A 57 2.18 33.17 20.12
C SER A 57 2.01 32.25 18.91
N SER A 58 2.27 32.74 17.70
CA SER A 58 2.22 31.94 16.48
C SER A 58 3.37 30.94 16.41
N ILE A 59 4.56 31.30 16.90
CA ILE A 59 5.71 30.38 16.98
C ILE A 59 5.40 29.26 17.97
N GLU A 60 4.91 29.59 19.16
CA GLU A 60 4.54 28.59 20.18
C GLU A 60 3.48 27.61 19.66
N ALA A 61 2.47 28.12 18.94
CA ALA A 61 1.45 27.27 18.32
C ALA A 61 2.05 26.33 17.24
N LEU A 62 2.93 26.85 16.38
CA LEU A 62 3.60 26.05 15.35
C LEU A 62 4.55 25.01 15.94
N GLU A 63 5.24 25.32 17.04
CA GLU A 63 6.08 24.37 17.77
C GLU A 63 5.26 23.23 18.37
N GLN A 64 4.08 23.54 18.92
CA GLN A 64 3.16 22.54 19.44
C GLN A 64 2.62 21.64 18.30
N ASP A 65 2.19 22.24 17.19
CA ASP A 65 1.70 21.51 16.02
C ASP A 65 2.79 20.59 15.44
N ASN A 66 4.04 21.08 15.34
CA ASN A 66 5.16 20.27 14.88
C ASN A 66 5.41 19.06 15.79
N LYS A 67 5.36 19.26 17.11
CA LYS A 67 5.54 18.16 18.06
C LYS A 67 4.45 17.09 17.91
N GLU A 68 3.19 17.50 17.75
CA GLU A 68 2.10 16.56 17.51
C GLU A 68 2.25 15.79 16.19
N LEU A 69 2.72 16.47 15.13
CA LEU A 69 2.98 15.86 13.84
C LEU A 69 4.14 14.85 13.92
N GLU A 70 5.21 15.18 14.63
CA GLU A 70 6.35 14.26 14.85
C GLU A 70 5.92 12.99 15.60
N GLU A 71 5.09 13.11 16.63
CA GLU A 71 4.55 11.96 17.36
C GLU A 71 3.66 11.08 16.46
N LYS A 72 2.79 11.69 15.65
CA LYS A 72 1.95 10.98 14.68
C LYS A 72 2.78 10.23 13.63
N ILE A 73 3.84 10.85 13.11
CA ILE A 73 4.76 10.22 12.15
C ILE A 73 5.47 9.03 12.78
N LYS A 74 5.95 9.17 14.02
CA LYS A 74 6.64 8.09 14.74
C LYS A 74 5.73 6.90 15.05
N LEU A 75 4.46 7.17 15.38
CA LEU A 75 3.48 6.13 15.59
C LEU A 75 3.15 5.39 14.29
N HIS A 76 2.91 6.12 13.19
CA HIS A 76 2.62 5.49 11.90
C HIS A 76 3.82 4.72 11.34
N SER A 77 5.05 5.21 11.51
CA SER A 77 6.25 4.52 11.02
C SER A 77 6.54 3.20 11.73
N THR A 78 6.00 3.00 12.94
CA THR A 78 6.15 1.76 13.71
C THR A 78 4.98 0.79 13.55
N GLN A 79 3.75 1.30 13.41
CA GLN A 79 2.55 0.47 13.24
C GLN A 79 2.38 -0.06 11.81
N LEU A 80 2.70 0.76 10.80
CA LEU A 80 2.50 0.38 9.40
C LEU A 80 3.34 -0.85 8.98
N PRO A 81 4.61 -1.00 9.38
CA PRO A 81 5.38 -2.20 9.09
C PRO A 81 4.78 -3.47 9.71
N ALA A 82 4.34 -3.41 10.97
CA ALA A 82 3.78 -4.54 11.69
C ALA A 82 2.48 -5.04 11.04
N GLU A 83 1.57 -4.11 10.71
CA GLU A 83 0.30 -4.44 10.06
C GLU A 83 0.50 -4.99 8.64
N ILE A 84 1.48 -4.46 7.89
CA ILE A 84 1.84 -4.98 6.57
C ILE A 84 2.43 -6.39 6.68
N THR A 85 3.32 -6.64 7.66
CA THR A 85 3.91 -7.97 7.85
C THR A 85 2.85 -9.02 8.21
N GLU A 86 1.92 -8.70 9.12
CA GLU A 86 0.85 -9.63 9.50
C GLU A 86 -0.10 -9.92 8.33
N LYS A 87 -0.48 -8.88 7.56
CA LYS A 87 -1.28 -9.07 6.33
C LYS A 87 -0.54 -9.89 5.28
N LEU A 88 0.77 -9.71 5.12
CA LEU A 88 1.56 -10.51 4.18
C LEU A 88 1.65 -11.97 4.62
N GLU A 89 1.84 -12.25 5.91
CA GLU A 89 1.87 -13.62 6.43
C GLU A 89 0.54 -14.33 6.23
N THR A 90 -0.58 -13.67 6.55
CA THR A 90 -1.92 -14.24 6.33
C THR A 90 -2.22 -14.47 4.84
N LEU A 91 -1.96 -13.49 3.97
CA LEU A 91 -2.15 -13.64 2.53
C LEU A 91 -1.27 -14.73 1.91
N THR A 92 -0.04 -14.90 2.39
CA THR A 92 0.86 -15.95 1.90
C THR A 92 0.40 -17.34 2.34
N ALA A 93 -0.08 -17.48 3.58
CA ALA A 93 -0.69 -18.71 4.06
C ALA A 93 -1.95 -19.09 3.26
N ASP A 94 -2.86 -18.13 3.04
CA ASP A 94 -4.08 -18.34 2.24
C ASP A 94 -3.78 -18.71 0.80
N LYS A 95 -2.81 -18.04 0.18
CA LYS A 95 -2.35 -18.37 -1.18
C LYS A 95 -1.83 -19.79 -1.25
N LEU A 96 -1.03 -20.22 -0.26
CA LEU A 96 -0.49 -21.57 -0.20
C LEU A 96 -1.60 -22.61 -0.03
N ALA A 97 -2.57 -22.36 0.85
CA ALA A 97 -3.72 -23.25 1.08
C ALA A 97 -4.55 -23.42 -0.20
N LYS A 98 -4.92 -22.30 -0.85
CA LYS A 98 -5.67 -22.33 -2.13
C LYS A 98 -4.90 -23.03 -3.24
N GLN A 99 -3.58 -22.87 -3.30
CA GLN A 99 -2.75 -23.53 -4.29
C GLN A 99 -2.72 -25.06 -4.09
N LYS A 100 -2.69 -25.54 -2.84
CA LYS A 100 -2.80 -26.96 -2.52
C LYS A 100 -4.16 -27.52 -2.95
N GLU A 101 -5.25 -26.85 -2.56
CA GLU A 101 -6.61 -27.27 -2.90
C GLU A 101 -6.82 -27.33 -4.44
N LEU A 102 -6.31 -26.33 -5.17
CA LEU A 102 -6.36 -26.32 -6.63
C LEU A 102 -5.63 -27.53 -7.25
N ASN A 103 -4.48 -27.90 -6.71
CA ASN A 103 -3.70 -29.02 -7.22
C ASN A 103 -4.39 -30.37 -6.93
N GLU A 104 -4.99 -30.51 -5.76
CA GLU A 104 -5.78 -31.69 -5.39
C GLU A 104 -7.01 -31.84 -6.29
N LEU A 105 -7.73 -30.74 -6.55
CA LEU A 105 -8.89 -30.74 -7.43
C LEU A 105 -8.51 -31.11 -8.87
N LYS A 106 -7.43 -30.55 -9.41
CA LYS A 106 -6.90 -30.91 -10.73
C LYS A 106 -6.58 -32.40 -10.84
N THR A 107 -5.95 -32.95 -9.81
CA THR A 107 -5.62 -34.38 -9.74
C THR A 107 -6.88 -35.23 -9.72
N ARG A 108 -7.86 -34.86 -8.89
CA ARG A 108 -9.16 -35.54 -8.80
C ARG A 108 -9.90 -35.55 -10.14
N MET A 109 -9.94 -34.41 -10.83
CA MET A 109 -10.60 -34.31 -12.15
C MET A 109 -9.92 -35.19 -13.19
N LYS A 110 -8.58 -35.20 -13.23
CA LYS A 110 -7.82 -36.07 -14.14
C LYS A 110 -8.11 -37.55 -13.86
N LEU A 111 -8.12 -37.97 -12.60
CA LEU A 111 -8.47 -39.34 -12.21
C LEU A 111 -9.89 -39.72 -12.59
N ALA A 112 -10.86 -38.82 -12.41
CA ALA A 112 -12.24 -39.07 -12.81
C ALA A 112 -12.38 -39.27 -14.33
N LEU A 113 -11.68 -38.46 -15.13
CA LEU A 113 -11.66 -38.62 -16.59
C LEU A 113 -11.00 -39.94 -17.00
N LEU A 114 -9.87 -40.30 -16.39
CA LEU A 114 -9.21 -41.58 -16.66
C LEU A 114 -10.13 -42.75 -16.34
N LYS A 115 -10.84 -42.73 -15.21
CA LYS A 115 -11.80 -43.78 -14.84
C LYS A 115 -12.92 -43.90 -15.87
N LYS A 116 -13.53 -42.79 -16.28
CA LYS A 116 -14.58 -42.80 -17.31
C LYS A 116 -14.08 -43.37 -18.63
N ASN A 117 -12.86 -43.00 -19.05
CA ASN A 117 -12.27 -43.54 -20.27
C ASN A 117 -11.95 -45.04 -20.13
N ALA A 118 -11.43 -45.46 -18.98
CA ALA A 118 -11.18 -46.87 -18.69
C ALA A 118 -12.49 -47.69 -18.74
N ASP A 119 -13.60 -47.16 -18.23
CA ASP A 119 -14.91 -47.82 -18.32
C ASP A 119 -15.39 -48.00 -19.77
N VAL A 120 -15.17 -46.98 -20.61
CA VAL A 120 -15.51 -47.07 -22.05
C VAL A 120 -14.67 -48.13 -22.74
N VAL A 121 -13.36 -48.12 -22.50
CA VAL A 121 -12.43 -49.10 -23.10
C VAL A 121 -12.74 -50.51 -22.60
N LYS A 122 -13.00 -50.69 -21.30
CA LYS A 122 -13.40 -51.97 -20.70
C LYS A 122 -14.67 -52.52 -21.35
N LYS A 123 -15.71 -51.69 -21.50
CA LYS A 123 -16.95 -52.08 -22.19
C LYS A 123 -16.71 -52.45 -23.64
N ALA A 124 -15.86 -51.71 -24.36
CA ALA A 124 -15.51 -52.01 -25.72
C ALA A 124 -14.74 -53.35 -25.84
N ALA A 125 -13.76 -53.59 -24.96
CA ALA A 125 -13.02 -54.85 -24.90
C ALA A 125 -13.97 -56.03 -24.66
N ASN A 126 -14.84 -55.94 -23.65
CA ASN A 126 -15.81 -56.98 -23.33
C ASN A 126 -16.78 -57.27 -24.48
N ARG A 127 -17.18 -56.24 -25.23
CA ARG A 127 -18.00 -56.42 -26.45
C ARG A 127 -17.24 -57.17 -27.56
N TRP A 128 -15.95 -56.92 -27.72
CA TRP A 128 -15.13 -57.70 -28.66
C TRP A 128 -14.95 -59.15 -28.18
N THR A 129 -14.79 -59.36 -26.87
CA THR A 129 -14.78 -60.70 -26.26
C THR A 129 -16.08 -61.45 -26.55
N ASP A 130 -17.24 -60.81 -26.36
CA ASP A 130 -18.55 -61.35 -26.75
C ASP A 130 -18.58 -61.78 -28.22
N ASN A 131 -18.14 -60.89 -29.12
CA ASN A 131 -18.13 -61.17 -30.56
C ASN A 131 -17.22 -62.36 -30.90
N ILE A 132 -16.05 -62.45 -30.27
CA ILE A 132 -15.11 -63.56 -30.47
C ILE A 132 -15.76 -64.87 -30.02
N PHE A 133 -16.36 -64.91 -28.82
CA PHE A 133 -17.04 -66.11 -28.30
C PHE A 133 -18.24 -66.52 -29.16
N GLN A 134 -19.00 -65.57 -29.68
CA GLN A 134 -20.09 -65.84 -30.62
C GLN A 134 -19.59 -66.46 -31.93
N LEU A 135 -18.50 -65.92 -32.51
CA LEU A 135 -17.88 -66.48 -33.70
C LEU A 135 -17.32 -67.88 -33.44
N GLN A 136 -16.64 -68.08 -32.31
CA GLN A 136 -16.14 -69.40 -31.90
C GLN A 136 -17.28 -70.43 -31.79
N SER A 137 -18.40 -70.04 -31.17
CA SER A 137 -19.61 -70.88 -31.06
C SER A 137 -20.23 -71.20 -32.41
N TYR A 138 -20.25 -70.23 -33.34
CA TYR A 138 -20.75 -70.43 -34.70
C TYR A 138 -19.87 -71.36 -35.52
N VAL A 139 -18.54 -71.16 -35.49
CA VAL A 139 -17.58 -71.95 -36.27
C VAL A 139 -17.53 -73.41 -35.80
N LYS A 140 -17.76 -73.66 -34.50
CA LYS A 140 -17.86 -75.01 -33.95
C LYS A 140 -18.92 -75.88 -34.65
N LYS A 141 -19.96 -75.28 -35.26
CA LYS A 141 -20.99 -76.01 -36.02
C LYS A 141 -20.46 -76.63 -37.32
N PHE A 142 -19.31 -76.20 -37.81
CA PHE A 142 -18.68 -76.70 -39.04
C PHE A 142 -17.62 -77.79 -38.77
N ASN A 143 -17.59 -78.35 -37.56
CA ASN A 143 -16.66 -79.43 -37.18
C ASN A 143 -15.17 -79.05 -37.28
N MET A 144 -14.85 -77.75 -37.15
CA MET A 144 -13.47 -77.23 -37.16
C MET A 144 -12.83 -77.34 -35.76
N ASP A 145 -11.51 -77.56 -35.71
CA ASP A 145 -10.76 -77.57 -34.45
C ASP A 145 -10.56 -76.13 -33.91
N MET A 146 -11.14 -75.85 -32.75
CA MET A 146 -11.03 -74.53 -32.13
C MET A 146 -9.61 -74.20 -31.68
N LYS A 147 -8.76 -75.20 -31.38
CA LYS A 147 -7.36 -74.94 -31.03
C LYS A 147 -6.58 -74.39 -32.22
N GLU A 148 -6.81 -74.95 -33.40
CA GLU A 148 -6.20 -74.48 -34.63
C GLU A 148 -6.72 -73.10 -35.04
N ILE A 149 -8.03 -72.85 -34.91
CA ILE A 149 -8.63 -71.53 -35.15
C ILE A 149 -8.07 -70.48 -34.19
N ASN A 150 -8.06 -70.76 -32.89
CA ASN A 150 -7.54 -69.80 -31.90
C ASN A 150 -6.07 -69.48 -32.17
N LYS A 151 -5.26 -70.49 -32.50
CA LYS A 151 -3.87 -70.29 -32.89
C LYS A 151 -3.73 -69.43 -34.15
N ASN A 152 -4.54 -69.66 -35.17
CA ASN A 152 -4.49 -68.92 -36.44
C ASN A 152 -4.92 -67.45 -36.30
N PHE A 153 -5.88 -67.15 -35.42
CA PHE A 153 -6.34 -65.79 -35.14
C PHE A 153 -5.64 -65.13 -33.95
N GLY A 154 -4.69 -65.81 -33.30
CA GLY A 154 -3.95 -65.29 -32.14
C GLY A 154 -4.83 -65.08 -30.91
N ILE A 155 -5.87 -65.89 -30.72
CA ILE A 155 -6.76 -65.84 -29.57
C ILE A 155 -6.09 -66.59 -28.40
N PRO A 156 -5.80 -65.92 -27.27
CA PRO A 156 -5.24 -66.57 -26.08
C PRO A 156 -6.20 -67.57 -25.46
N ASP A 157 -5.66 -68.64 -24.85
CA ASP A 157 -6.46 -69.66 -24.16
C ASP A 157 -7.06 -69.16 -22.84
N ASP A 158 -6.48 -68.11 -22.26
CA ASP A 158 -6.91 -67.42 -21.05
C ASP A 158 -7.76 -66.17 -21.34
N LEU A 159 -8.23 -65.99 -22.58
CA LEU A 159 -9.11 -64.88 -22.94
C LEU A 159 -10.41 -64.94 -22.13
N ASP A 160 -10.65 -63.89 -21.35
CA ASP A 160 -11.89 -63.70 -20.57
C ASP A 160 -12.25 -62.21 -20.51
N TYR A 161 -13.38 -61.89 -19.87
CA TYR A 161 -13.81 -60.52 -19.63
C TYR A 161 -12.86 -59.77 -18.69
N VAL A 162 -12.74 -58.46 -18.92
CA VAL A 162 -11.87 -57.55 -18.16
C VAL A 162 -12.69 -56.56 -17.34
#